data_AF-A0A7K0Q6N3-F1
#
_entry.id   AF-A0A7K0Q6N3-F1
#
_cell.length_a   1.000
_cell.length_b   1.000
_cell.length_c   1.000
_cell.angle_alpha   90.00
_cell.angle_beta   90.00
_cell.angle_gamma   90.00
#
_symmetry.space_group_name_H-M   'P 1'
#
loop_
_entity.id
_entity.type
_entity.pdbx_description
1 polymer ?
#
loop_
_entity_poly.entity_id
_entity_poly.type
_entity_poly.pdbx_seq_one_letter_code
_entity_poly.pdbx_strand_id
1 'polypeptide(L)'
;MDFAFLVAYLALIALTYWRTRSIAWLAVGMAASVSIAGVLVNLAENFGHLWTRVELQWVLLAALAVLGLLAFLRGNIGDSGLRRQFFAIWLPFILLIVFFWVVTTFWTAGAAFEHPVSYLMGHAVAEDNAKWLDFTSQMAAGVPIDQAVPMGGPLALVTVFVATVMGVVSQLLLGGYNQVAVAANSVVFGQFFLVALAPLALAPMVEARVPSRGGATTRIPAPLIWLGALVLTCANLIATGYGHYTFQYTVLIAALWSATFMSGWARGHGRLLTSLSIAAAMTVWFPLSALAVIVLSGVFVWLVQRIGRTGWTRKNILDLGLWLVVAFALWEPIRSSLSFVVDSAPTASGVLGGVRGVAAALTSAVTAGLGDSTLFAASGGTDTTGPILAILAVVAALGAGYVLSRETTSRSSIIYVRFAPVILLVFMALSITTLDAWATGGGPHYGSVKFTFMAAVVIAATCLPFALLLLDHKSGSEMTPMRWMGLVGVIVL
;
A
#
# COMPACT_ATOMS: atom_id res chain seq x y z
N MET A 1 -11.99 -22.03 16.86
CA MET A 1 -12.49 -20.67 16.51
C MET A 1 -11.90 -20.16 15.21
N ASP A 2 -10.58 -20.26 15.00
CA ASP A 2 -9.90 -19.81 13.77
C ASP A 2 -10.54 -20.31 12.47
N PHE A 3 -10.94 -21.58 12.41
CA PHE A 3 -11.62 -22.14 11.24
C PHE A 3 -12.93 -21.39 10.90
N ALA A 4 -13.74 -21.05 11.90
CA ALA A 4 -15.01 -20.35 11.69
C ALA A 4 -14.77 -18.91 11.21
N PHE A 5 -13.81 -18.20 11.80
CA PHE A 5 -13.41 -16.86 11.35
C PHE A 5 -12.87 -16.89 9.92
N LEU A 6 -11.99 -17.84 9.59
CA LEU A 6 -11.43 -17.97 8.25
C LEU A 6 -12.52 -18.21 7.20
N VAL A 7 -13.45 -19.14 7.47
CA VAL A 7 -14.59 -19.38 6.59
C VAL A 7 -15.43 -18.12 6.43
N ALA A 8 -15.70 -17.38 7.51
CA ALA A 8 -16.46 -16.15 7.45
C ALA A 8 -15.75 -15.04 6.65
N TYR A 9 -14.43 -14.86 6.80
CA TYR A 9 -13.66 -13.90 6.02
C TYR A 9 -13.71 -14.20 4.53
N LEU A 10 -13.43 -15.46 4.16
CA LEU A 10 -13.43 -15.89 2.77
C LEU A 10 -14.83 -15.79 2.15
N ALA A 11 -15.87 -16.18 2.91
CA ALA A 11 -17.25 -16.06 2.47
C ALA A 11 -17.64 -14.59 2.22
N LEU A 12 -17.30 -13.66 3.13
CA LEU A 12 -17.59 -12.24 2.96
C LEU A 12 -16.86 -11.64 1.75
N ILE A 13 -15.59 -11.98 1.53
CA ILE A 13 -14.83 -11.53 0.35
C ILE A 13 -15.49 -12.06 -0.93
N ALA A 14 -15.81 -13.36 -0.98
CA ALA A 14 -16.45 -14.00 -2.13
C ALA A 14 -17.84 -13.42 -2.42
N LEU A 15 -18.65 -13.23 -1.38
CA LEU A 15 -19.99 -12.65 -1.44
C LEU A 15 -19.94 -11.20 -1.94
N THR A 16 -18.99 -10.42 -1.43
CA THR A 16 -18.75 -9.04 -1.84
C THR A 16 -18.41 -8.97 -3.34
N TYR A 17 -17.49 -9.81 -3.79
CA TYR A 17 -17.11 -9.89 -5.20
C TYR A 17 -18.28 -10.35 -6.09
N TRP A 18 -18.98 -11.40 -5.67
CA TRP A 18 -20.15 -11.94 -6.37
C TRP A 18 -21.26 -10.89 -6.51
N ARG A 19 -21.50 -10.11 -5.46
CA ARG A 19 -22.56 -9.11 -5.43
C ARG A 19 -22.26 -7.89 -6.29
N THR A 20 -21.03 -7.39 -6.22
CA THR A 20 -20.61 -6.18 -6.95
C THR A 20 -20.18 -6.46 -8.39
N ARG A 21 -19.69 -7.67 -8.66
CA ARG A 21 -19.07 -8.09 -9.93
C ARG A 21 -17.91 -7.17 -10.35
N SER A 22 -17.22 -6.54 -9.39
CA SER A 22 -16.16 -5.57 -9.64
C SER A 22 -14.94 -5.88 -8.78
N ILE A 23 -13.85 -6.33 -9.40
CA ILE A 23 -12.58 -6.55 -8.73
C ILE A 23 -11.95 -5.24 -8.25
N ALA A 24 -12.16 -4.14 -8.97
CA ALA A 24 -11.69 -2.82 -8.56
C ALA A 24 -12.38 -2.37 -7.27
N TRP A 25 -13.71 -2.55 -7.18
CA TRP A 25 -14.45 -2.22 -5.97
C TRP A 25 -14.08 -3.12 -4.80
N LEU A 26 -13.89 -4.42 -5.04
CA LEU A 26 -13.41 -5.34 -4.02
C LEU A 26 -12.05 -4.89 -3.46
N ALA A 27 -11.06 -4.65 -4.32
CA ALA A 27 -9.71 -4.25 -3.90
C ALA A 27 -9.72 -2.92 -3.14
N VAL A 28 -10.37 -1.88 -3.69
CA VAL A 28 -10.47 -0.56 -3.05
C VAL A 28 -11.27 -0.64 -1.75
N GLY A 29 -12.36 -1.38 -1.74
CA GLY A 29 -13.21 -1.55 -0.57
C GLY A 29 -12.53 -2.33 0.55
N MET A 30 -11.78 -3.39 0.24
CA MET A 30 -10.96 -4.13 1.22
C MET A 30 -9.87 -3.22 1.79
N ALA A 31 -9.10 -2.55 0.93
CA ALA A 31 -8.06 -1.62 1.37
C ALA A 31 -8.65 -0.52 2.28
N ALA A 32 -9.80 0.04 1.93
CA ALA A 32 -10.44 1.08 2.74
C ALA A 32 -11.01 0.55 4.05
N SER A 33 -11.80 -0.52 4.02
CA SER A 33 -12.40 -1.10 5.23
C SER A 33 -11.35 -1.56 6.23
N VAL A 34 -10.32 -2.28 5.78
CA VAL A 34 -9.21 -2.72 6.62
C VAL A 34 -8.38 -1.54 7.12
N SER A 35 -8.13 -0.52 6.28
CA SER A 35 -7.38 0.65 6.73
C SER A 35 -8.14 1.48 7.77
N ILE A 36 -9.43 1.73 7.54
CA ILE A 36 -10.28 2.50 8.46
C ILE A 36 -10.44 1.74 9.78
N ALA A 37 -10.74 0.44 9.74
CA ALA A 37 -10.81 -0.36 10.95
C ALA A 37 -9.47 -0.39 11.69
N GLY A 38 -8.36 -0.53 10.96
CA GLY A 38 -7.02 -0.55 11.53
C GLY A 38 -6.63 0.76 12.21
N VAL A 39 -6.98 1.92 11.66
CA VAL A 39 -6.70 3.20 12.37
C VAL A 39 -7.57 3.36 13.61
N LEU A 40 -8.77 2.79 13.63
CA LEU A 40 -9.61 2.75 14.84
C LEU A 40 -9.05 1.80 15.90
N VAL A 41 -8.39 0.70 15.50
CA VAL A 41 -7.64 -0.18 16.39
C VAL A 41 -6.53 0.61 17.09
N ASN A 42 -5.68 1.30 16.32
CA ASN A 42 -4.63 2.17 16.87
C ASN A 42 -5.21 3.26 17.79
N LEU A 43 -6.33 3.88 17.38
CA LEU A 43 -6.98 4.90 18.21
C LEU A 43 -7.40 4.34 19.57
N ALA A 44 -7.93 3.12 19.63
CA ALA A 44 -8.29 2.48 20.89
C ALA A 44 -7.04 2.14 21.73
N GLU A 45 -5.94 1.71 21.10
CA GLU A 45 -4.65 1.50 21.79
C GLU A 45 -4.16 2.79 22.45
N ASN A 46 -4.29 3.92 21.76
CA ASN A 46 -3.94 5.25 22.29
C ASN A 46 -4.81 5.66 23.49
N PHE A 47 -6.00 5.07 23.65
CA PHE A 47 -6.85 5.22 24.83
C PHE A 47 -6.60 4.13 25.90
N GLY A 48 -5.57 3.30 25.72
CA GLY A 48 -5.14 2.27 26.68
C GLY A 48 -5.79 0.90 26.48
N HIS A 49 -6.52 0.66 25.39
CA HIS A 49 -7.08 -0.66 25.10
C HIS A 49 -6.01 -1.60 24.55
N LEU A 50 -5.75 -2.71 25.25
CA LEU A 50 -4.87 -3.77 24.78
C LEU A 50 -5.69 -4.84 24.06
N TRP A 51 -5.48 -4.96 22.76
CA TRP A 51 -6.22 -5.90 21.93
C TRP A 51 -5.79 -7.34 22.15
N THR A 52 -6.75 -8.25 22.15
CA THR A 52 -6.47 -9.70 22.03
C THR A 52 -6.65 -10.17 20.59
N ARG A 53 -6.09 -11.34 20.27
CA ARG A 53 -6.26 -11.96 18.94
C ARG A 53 -7.73 -12.10 18.53
N VAL A 54 -8.59 -12.55 19.45
CA VAL A 54 -10.02 -12.79 19.15
C VAL A 54 -10.76 -11.47 18.88
N GLU A 55 -10.44 -10.41 19.63
CA GLU A 55 -11.03 -9.09 19.39
C GLU A 55 -10.62 -8.54 18.02
N LEU A 56 -9.35 -8.66 17.65
CA LEU A 56 -8.88 -8.26 16.31
C LEU A 56 -9.51 -9.10 15.19
N GLN A 57 -9.78 -10.38 15.44
CA GLN A 57 -10.54 -11.23 14.51
C GLN A 57 -11.97 -10.69 14.32
N TRP A 58 -12.64 -10.28 15.40
CA TRP A 58 -13.95 -9.64 15.32
C TRP A 58 -13.90 -8.28 14.59
N VAL A 59 -12.87 -7.47 14.82
CA VAL A 59 -12.69 -6.19 14.12
C VAL A 59 -12.52 -6.42 12.62
N LEU A 60 -11.67 -7.38 12.22
CA LEU A 60 -11.51 -7.76 10.81
C LEU A 60 -12.83 -8.28 10.22
N LEU A 61 -13.55 -9.12 10.96
CA LEU A 61 -14.87 -9.61 10.53
C LEU A 61 -15.84 -8.46 10.31
N ALA A 62 -15.90 -7.50 11.23
CA ALA A 62 -16.76 -6.33 11.14
C ALA A 62 -16.38 -5.45 9.94
N ALA A 63 -15.09 -5.24 9.68
CA ALA A 63 -14.61 -4.50 8.52
C ALA A 63 -15.08 -5.14 7.19
N LEU A 64 -14.93 -6.47 7.07
CA LEU A 64 -15.40 -7.22 5.91
C LEU A 64 -16.93 -7.29 5.82
N ALA A 65 -17.63 -7.34 6.95
CA ALA A 65 -19.09 -7.36 7.00
C ALA A 65 -19.69 -6.02 6.55
N VAL A 66 -19.10 -4.89 6.98
CA VAL A 66 -19.47 -3.55 6.49
C VAL A 66 -19.27 -3.47 4.98
N LEU A 67 -18.14 -3.97 4.48
CA LEU A 67 -17.88 -4.02 3.05
C LEU A 67 -18.93 -4.86 2.31
N GLY A 68 -19.23 -6.06 2.82
CA GLY A 68 -20.28 -6.93 2.29
C GLY A 68 -21.65 -6.25 2.27
N LEU A 69 -22.04 -5.60 3.38
CA LEU A 69 -23.30 -4.85 3.46
C LEU A 69 -23.36 -3.73 2.40
N LEU A 70 -22.29 -2.94 2.25
CA LEU A 70 -22.20 -1.89 1.24
C LEU A 70 -22.29 -2.46 -0.19
N ALA A 71 -21.73 -3.65 -0.44
CA ALA A 71 -21.90 -4.35 -1.71
C ALA A 71 -23.36 -4.73 -1.96
N PHE A 72 -24.07 -5.23 -0.93
CA PHE A 72 -25.49 -5.57 -1.05
C PHE A 72 -26.37 -4.36 -1.36
N LEU A 73 -26.12 -3.25 -0.67
CA LEU A 73 -26.84 -2.01 -0.86
C LEU A 73 -26.59 -1.39 -2.23
N ARG A 74 -25.37 -1.52 -2.77
CA ARG A 74 -25.02 -0.89 -4.05
C ARG A 74 -25.52 -1.63 -5.27
N GLY A 75 -25.54 -2.95 -5.26
CA GLY A 75 -25.85 -3.66 -6.49
C GLY A 75 -24.65 -4.18 -7.27
N ASN A 76 -24.95 -4.63 -8.48
CA ASN A 76 -23.94 -4.86 -9.50
C ASN A 76 -23.43 -3.50 -9.99
N ILE A 77 -22.13 -3.28 -9.89
CA ILE A 77 -21.42 -2.08 -10.33
C ILE A 77 -20.27 -2.42 -11.28
N GLY A 78 -20.12 -3.69 -11.60
CA GLY A 78 -19.07 -4.25 -12.44
C GLY A 78 -19.27 -3.87 -13.89
N ASP A 79 -18.24 -3.23 -14.45
CA ASP A 79 -18.24 -2.76 -15.84
C ASP A 79 -17.52 -3.72 -16.79
N SER A 80 -16.71 -4.62 -16.24
CA SER A 80 -15.88 -5.55 -17.01
C SER A 80 -16.39 -6.98 -16.86
N GLY A 81 -16.32 -7.76 -17.94
CA GLY A 81 -16.76 -9.16 -17.90
C GLY A 81 -15.89 -9.96 -16.93
N LEU A 82 -16.50 -10.88 -16.19
CA LEU A 82 -15.84 -11.72 -15.17
C LEU A 82 -14.64 -12.48 -15.73
N ARG A 83 -14.73 -12.97 -16.97
CA ARG A 83 -13.62 -13.62 -17.67
C ARG A 83 -12.37 -12.73 -17.70
N ARG A 84 -12.55 -11.44 -18.01
CA ARG A 84 -11.42 -10.50 -18.07
C ARG A 84 -10.87 -10.18 -16.68
N GLN A 85 -11.73 -10.01 -15.68
CA GLN A 85 -11.28 -9.82 -14.29
C GLN A 85 -10.49 -11.02 -13.80
N PHE A 86 -10.94 -12.23 -14.15
CA PHE A 86 -10.26 -13.47 -13.83
C PHE A 86 -8.87 -13.51 -14.45
N PHE A 87 -8.76 -13.39 -15.78
CA PHE A 87 -7.46 -13.45 -16.45
C PHE A 87 -6.52 -12.32 -16.05
N ALA A 88 -7.02 -11.10 -15.86
CA ALA A 88 -6.15 -9.96 -15.56
C ALA A 88 -5.63 -9.94 -14.10
N ILE A 89 -6.38 -10.47 -13.13
CA ILE A 89 -6.07 -10.31 -11.70
C ILE A 89 -6.11 -11.63 -10.93
N TRP A 90 -7.22 -12.37 -10.99
CA TRP A 90 -7.35 -13.60 -10.18
C TRP A 90 -6.36 -14.68 -10.62
N LEU A 91 -6.14 -14.85 -11.93
CA LEU A 91 -5.20 -15.84 -12.44
C LEU A 91 -3.76 -15.58 -11.93
N PRO A 92 -3.14 -14.39 -12.12
CA PRO A 92 -1.81 -14.15 -11.57
C PRO A 92 -1.78 -14.22 -10.03
N PHE A 93 -2.82 -13.76 -9.34
CA PHE A 93 -2.93 -13.90 -7.88
C PHE A 93 -2.90 -15.37 -7.44
N ILE A 94 -3.75 -16.21 -8.04
CA ILE A 94 -3.83 -17.65 -7.73
C ILE A 94 -2.52 -18.35 -8.09
N LEU A 95 -1.92 -18.03 -9.24
CA LEU A 95 -0.64 -18.59 -9.66
C LEU A 95 0.48 -18.27 -8.67
N LEU A 96 0.52 -17.04 -8.11
CA LEU A 96 1.48 -16.69 -7.07
C LEU A 96 1.24 -17.46 -5.77
N ILE A 97 -0.01 -17.58 -5.32
CA ILE A 97 -0.35 -18.40 -4.14
C ILE A 97 0.07 -19.85 -4.34
N VAL A 98 -0.25 -20.46 -5.49
CA VAL A 98 0.14 -21.83 -5.81
C VAL A 98 1.65 -21.96 -5.91
N PHE A 99 2.32 -21.01 -6.57
CA PHE A 99 3.78 -21.00 -6.69
C PHE A 99 4.45 -20.98 -5.32
N PHE A 100 4.07 -20.06 -4.43
CA PHE A 100 4.64 -20.01 -3.08
C PHE A 100 4.31 -21.25 -2.27
N TRP A 101 3.09 -21.78 -2.38
CA TRP A 101 2.74 -23.05 -1.73
C TRP A 101 3.63 -24.20 -2.23
N VAL A 102 3.84 -24.32 -3.54
CA VAL A 102 4.71 -25.37 -4.12
C VAL A 102 6.15 -25.21 -3.65
N VAL A 103 6.70 -24.00 -3.76
CA VAL A 103 8.09 -23.72 -3.37
C VAL A 103 8.33 -24.00 -1.89
N THR A 104 7.43 -23.50 -1.03
CA THR A 104 7.55 -23.65 0.43
C THR A 104 7.22 -25.04 0.94
N THR A 105 6.54 -25.88 0.16
CA THR A 105 6.16 -27.24 0.59
C THR A 105 7.05 -28.33 -0.02
N PHE A 106 7.40 -28.21 -1.30
CA PHE A 106 8.03 -29.30 -2.05
C PHE A 106 9.45 -29.01 -2.54
N TRP A 107 9.88 -27.75 -2.58
CA TRP A 107 11.22 -27.37 -3.06
C TRP A 107 12.20 -27.03 -1.93
N THR A 108 11.83 -27.37 -0.70
CA THR A 108 12.65 -27.26 0.51
C THR A 108 12.92 -28.65 1.08
N ALA A 109 13.99 -28.81 1.88
CA ALA A 109 14.38 -30.11 2.45
C ALA A 109 13.31 -30.73 3.37
N GLY A 110 12.48 -29.88 3.98
CA GLY A 110 11.22 -30.20 4.64
C GLY A 110 10.26 -29.03 4.42
N ALA A 111 8.98 -29.20 4.72
CA ALA A 111 8.01 -28.13 4.47
C ALA A 111 8.35 -26.89 5.31
N ALA A 112 8.46 -25.72 4.67
CA ALA A 112 8.97 -24.51 5.30
C ALA A 112 8.16 -24.06 6.52
N PHE A 113 6.86 -24.40 6.56
CA PHE A 113 6.00 -24.09 7.70
C PHE A 113 6.36 -24.86 8.98
N GLU A 114 7.18 -25.91 8.89
CA GLU A 114 7.70 -26.67 10.04
C GLU A 114 8.98 -26.06 10.63
N HIS A 115 9.68 -25.22 9.87
CA HIS A 115 10.95 -24.61 10.27
C HIS A 115 10.99 -23.06 10.18
N PRO A 116 9.93 -22.33 10.59
CA PRO A 116 9.88 -20.89 10.41
C PRO A 116 10.87 -20.14 11.30
N VAL A 117 11.21 -20.69 12.47
CA VAL A 117 12.22 -20.11 13.38
C VAL A 117 13.60 -20.11 12.73
N SER A 118 13.98 -21.20 12.07
CA SER A 118 15.25 -21.29 11.36
C SER A 118 15.36 -20.25 10.24
N TYR A 119 14.27 -20.00 9.52
CA TYR A 119 14.21 -18.94 8.50
C TYR A 119 14.44 -17.56 9.13
N LEU A 120 13.74 -17.25 10.23
CA LEU A 120 13.87 -15.95 10.91
C LEU A 120 15.27 -15.77 11.54
N MET A 121 15.85 -16.84 12.10
CA MET A 121 17.24 -16.81 12.61
C MET A 121 18.25 -16.56 11.48
N GLY A 122 18.03 -17.13 10.30
CA GLY A 122 18.83 -16.85 9.11
C GLY A 122 18.70 -15.41 8.58
N HIS A 123 17.68 -14.68 9.03
CA HIS A 123 17.39 -13.29 8.65
C HIS A 123 17.28 -12.40 9.90
N ALA A 124 18.16 -12.61 10.89
CA ALA A 124 18.09 -11.92 12.18
C ALA A 124 18.26 -10.39 12.09
N VAL A 125 18.87 -9.88 11.02
CA VAL A 125 19.07 -8.43 10.76
C VAL A 125 17.96 -7.81 9.92
N ALA A 126 16.91 -8.57 9.62
CA ALA A 126 15.79 -8.09 8.82
C ALA A 126 14.91 -7.12 9.63
N GLU A 127 14.63 -5.96 9.04
CA GLU A 127 14.21 -4.74 9.74
C GLU A 127 12.94 -4.92 10.58
N ASP A 128 11.87 -5.42 9.97
CA ASP A 128 10.58 -5.49 10.66
C ASP A 128 10.33 -6.85 11.34
N ASN A 129 11.19 -7.85 11.13
CA ASN A 129 10.93 -9.23 11.55
C ASN A 129 10.76 -9.34 13.07
N ALA A 130 11.62 -8.68 13.86
CA ALA A 130 11.54 -8.74 15.32
C ALA A 130 10.24 -8.11 15.85
N LYS A 131 9.87 -6.94 15.31
CA LYS A 131 8.65 -6.21 15.67
C LYS A 131 7.41 -7.05 15.38
N TRP A 132 7.30 -7.62 14.18
CA TRP A 132 6.14 -8.44 13.81
C TRP A 132 6.14 -9.81 14.48
N LEU A 133 7.32 -10.37 14.80
CA LEU A 133 7.41 -11.60 15.56
C LEU A 133 6.91 -11.41 16.99
N ASP A 134 7.25 -10.30 17.64
CA ASP A 134 6.71 -9.96 18.97
C ASP A 134 5.18 -9.86 18.93
N PHE A 135 4.63 -9.03 18.04
CA PHE A 135 3.18 -8.91 17.84
C PHE A 135 2.49 -10.26 17.58
N THR A 136 3.03 -11.06 16.65
CA THR A 136 2.44 -12.36 16.31
C THR A 136 2.61 -13.40 17.40
N SER A 137 3.65 -13.30 18.24
CA SER A 137 3.85 -14.17 19.40
C SER A 137 2.80 -13.92 20.47
N GLN A 138 2.51 -12.66 20.78
CA GLN A 138 1.48 -12.27 21.74
C GLN A 138 0.08 -12.63 21.23
N MET A 139 -0.19 -12.40 19.94
CA MET A 139 -1.40 -12.90 19.28
C MET A 139 -1.53 -14.42 19.40
N ALA A 140 -0.48 -15.17 19.09
CA ALA A 140 -0.51 -16.62 19.11
C ALA A 140 -0.69 -17.18 20.52
N ALA A 141 -0.10 -16.52 21.52
CA ALA A 141 -0.29 -16.84 22.94
C ALA A 141 -1.71 -16.52 23.44
N GLY A 142 -2.45 -15.65 22.73
CA GLY A 142 -3.80 -15.24 23.11
C GLY A 142 -3.84 -14.25 24.27
N VAL A 143 -2.70 -13.64 24.59
CA VAL A 143 -2.58 -12.61 25.63
C VAL A 143 -2.93 -11.23 25.06
N PRO A 144 -3.25 -10.23 25.91
CA PRO A 144 -3.34 -8.84 25.48
C PRO A 144 -2.04 -8.42 24.79
N ILE A 145 -2.18 -7.79 23.64
CA ILE A 145 -1.06 -7.35 22.80
C ILE A 145 -0.58 -6.01 23.34
N ASP A 146 0.62 -6.00 23.90
CA ASP A 146 1.34 -4.83 24.35
C ASP A 146 2.54 -4.60 23.42
N GLN A 147 2.52 -3.49 22.68
CA GLN A 147 3.53 -3.16 21.69
C GLN A 147 4.17 -1.83 22.06
N ALA A 148 5.50 -1.83 22.19
CA ALA A 148 6.25 -0.62 22.48
C ALA A 148 6.27 0.39 21.31
N VAL A 149 5.87 -0.04 20.10
CA VAL A 149 5.87 0.77 18.88
C VAL A 149 4.55 0.58 18.15
N PRO A 150 3.93 1.66 17.62
CA PRO A 150 2.71 1.55 16.82
C PRO A 150 2.88 0.55 15.66
N MET A 151 1.97 -0.43 15.57
CA MET A 151 2.00 -1.47 14.53
C MET A 151 1.39 -1.00 13.21
N GLY A 152 0.88 0.23 13.17
CA GLY A 152 0.27 0.80 11.98
C GLY A 152 -1.00 0.07 11.55
N GLY A 153 -1.81 -0.35 12.54
CA GLY A 153 -3.24 -0.66 12.47
C GLY A 153 -3.70 -1.50 11.26
N PRO A 154 -3.90 -0.89 10.07
CA PRO A 154 -4.20 -1.61 8.84
C PRO A 154 -3.39 -2.90 8.62
N LEU A 155 -2.06 -2.85 8.79
CA LEU A 155 -1.21 -4.03 8.55
C LEU A 155 -1.43 -5.10 9.64
N ALA A 156 -1.66 -4.70 10.89
CA ALA A 156 -2.00 -5.63 11.98
C ALA A 156 -3.25 -6.47 11.64
N LEU A 157 -4.29 -5.86 11.05
CA LEU A 157 -5.48 -6.61 10.60
C LEU A 157 -5.20 -7.55 9.43
N VAL A 158 -4.30 -7.20 8.51
CA VAL A 158 -3.83 -8.13 7.47
C VAL A 158 -3.06 -9.30 8.10
N THR A 159 -2.21 -9.03 9.09
CA THR A 159 -1.48 -10.07 9.82
C THR A 159 -2.44 -10.95 10.64
N VAL A 160 -3.54 -10.42 11.18
CA VAL A 160 -4.59 -11.21 11.86
C VAL A 160 -5.25 -12.20 10.89
N PHE A 161 -5.51 -11.79 9.65
CA PHE A 161 -6.00 -12.71 8.62
C PHE A 161 -5.01 -13.86 8.42
N VAL A 162 -3.72 -13.55 8.20
CA VAL A 162 -2.67 -14.55 7.97
C VAL A 162 -2.50 -15.45 9.20
N ALA A 163 -2.49 -14.89 10.41
CA ALA A 163 -2.40 -15.65 11.66
C ALA A 163 -3.61 -16.56 11.88
N THR A 164 -4.79 -16.17 11.39
CA THR A 164 -5.99 -17.03 11.40
C THR A 164 -5.80 -18.20 10.43
N VAL A 165 -5.25 -17.97 9.24
CA VAL A 165 -4.89 -19.05 8.28
C VAL A 165 -3.85 -19.98 8.90
N MET A 166 -2.77 -19.45 9.47
CA MET A 166 -1.71 -20.26 10.10
C MET A 166 -2.21 -21.03 11.32
N GLY A 167 -3.16 -20.47 12.08
CA GLY A 167 -3.84 -21.20 13.16
C GLY A 167 -4.59 -22.43 12.64
N VAL A 168 -5.31 -22.31 11.52
CA VAL A 168 -5.99 -23.45 10.87
C VAL A 168 -4.99 -24.44 10.30
N VAL A 169 -3.95 -23.97 9.61
CA VAL A 169 -2.89 -24.83 9.06
C VAL A 169 -2.20 -25.63 10.18
N SER A 170 -1.86 -24.98 11.29
CA SER A 170 -1.29 -25.67 12.46
C SER A 170 -2.23 -26.76 12.97
N GLN A 171 -3.52 -26.45 13.14
CA GLN A 171 -4.50 -27.44 13.64
C GLN A 171 -4.64 -28.64 12.71
N LEU A 172 -4.66 -28.41 11.39
CA LEU A 172 -4.85 -29.47 10.40
C LEU A 172 -3.59 -30.29 10.14
N LEU A 173 -2.42 -29.65 10.06
CA LEU A 173 -1.18 -30.30 9.63
C LEU A 173 -0.29 -30.72 10.80
N LEU A 174 -0.33 -30.01 11.93
CA LEU A 174 0.50 -30.30 13.12
C LEU A 174 -0.28 -31.01 14.24
N GLY A 175 -1.55 -31.35 14.01
CA GLY A 175 -2.41 -32.04 14.97
C GLY A 175 -2.83 -31.20 16.19
N GLY A 176 -2.63 -29.88 16.15
CA GLY A 176 -2.94 -28.98 17.25
C GLY A 176 -2.54 -27.54 16.99
N TYR A 177 -2.87 -26.64 17.92
CA TYR A 177 -2.48 -25.23 17.81
C TYR A 177 -1.08 -25.01 18.39
N ASN A 178 -0.08 -24.92 17.53
CA ASN A 178 1.31 -24.66 17.91
C ASN A 178 1.59 -23.15 17.86
N GLN A 179 1.71 -22.53 19.02
CA GLN A 179 1.88 -21.08 19.16
C GLN A 179 3.13 -20.56 18.43
N VAL A 180 4.25 -21.27 18.53
CA VAL A 180 5.52 -20.89 17.89
C VAL A 180 5.39 -20.96 16.37
N ALA A 181 4.81 -22.05 15.87
CA ALA A 181 4.57 -22.21 14.44
C ALA A 181 3.63 -21.13 13.92
N VAL A 182 2.53 -20.82 14.62
CA VAL A 182 1.58 -19.79 14.20
C VAL A 182 2.24 -18.41 14.23
N ALA A 183 2.96 -18.04 15.29
CA ALA A 183 3.63 -16.75 15.39
C ALA A 183 4.63 -16.53 14.24
N ALA A 184 5.62 -17.42 14.12
CA ALA A 184 6.68 -17.26 13.14
C ALA A 184 6.16 -17.37 11.69
N ASN A 185 5.27 -18.31 11.40
CA ASN A 185 4.69 -18.43 10.06
C ASN A 185 3.79 -17.24 9.70
N SER A 186 3.15 -16.57 10.67
CA SER A 186 2.34 -15.38 10.37
C SER A 186 3.18 -14.24 9.79
N VAL A 187 4.43 -14.11 10.23
CA VAL A 187 5.38 -13.14 9.68
C VAL A 187 5.86 -13.60 8.29
N VAL A 188 6.36 -14.84 8.18
CA VAL A 188 6.97 -15.35 6.94
C VAL A 188 5.94 -15.49 5.82
N PHE A 189 4.82 -16.20 6.06
CA PHE A 189 3.74 -16.31 5.09
C PHE A 189 2.96 -15.02 4.93
N GLY A 190 3.02 -14.11 5.90
CA GLY A 190 2.51 -12.75 5.76
C GLY A 190 3.22 -12.01 4.62
N GLN A 191 4.54 -12.09 4.57
CA GLN A 191 5.33 -11.48 3.51
C GLN A 191 5.02 -12.10 2.13
N PHE A 192 4.96 -13.43 2.03
CA PHE A 192 4.56 -14.10 0.78
C PHE A 192 3.12 -13.78 0.37
N PHE A 193 2.22 -13.62 1.34
CA PHE A 193 0.84 -13.21 1.07
C PHE A 193 0.76 -11.80 0.49
N LEU A 194 1.55 -10.84 1.00
CA LEU A 194 1.64 -9.50 0.41
C LEU A 194 2.19 -9.54 -1.02
N VAL A 195 3.23 -10.34 -1.28
CA VAL A 195 3.73 -10.56 -2.65
C VAL A 195 2.62 -11.08 -3.56
N ALA A 196 1.85 -12.08 -3.11
CA ALA A 196 0.76 -12.64 -3.88
C ALA A 196 -0.34 -11.61 -4.17
N LEU A 197 -0.60 -10.64 -3.27
CA LEU A 197 -1.57 -9.57 -3.46
C LEU A 197 -1.18 -8.51 -4.50
N ALA A 198 0.06 -8.52 -5.01
CA ALA A 198 0.54 -7.54 -6.00
C ALA A 198 -0.40 -7.29 -7.20
N PRO A 199 -1.00 -8.32 -7.84
CA PRO A 199 -1.95 -8.10 -8.92
C PRO A 199 -3.20 -7.31 -8.49
N LEU A 200 -3.70 -7.53 -7.27
CA LEU A 200 -4.91 -6.83 -6.77
C LEU A 200 -4.69 -5.32 -6.63
N ALA A 201 -3.46 -4.87 -6.38
CA ALA A 201 -3.15 -3.44 -6.36
C ALA A 201 -3.43 -2.76 -7.71
N LEU A 202 -3.44 -3.50 -8.83
CA LEU A 202 -3.75 -2.98 -10.16
C LEU A 202 -5.20 -3.23 -10.59
N ALA A 203 -6.07 -3.74 -9.69
CA ALA A 203 -7.47 -4.04 -10.01
C ALA A 203 -8.25 -2.89 -10.68
N PRO A 204 -8.09 -1.60 -10.30
CA PRO A 204 -8.74 -0.49 -11.00
C PRO A 204 -8.41 -0.41 -12.50
N MET A 205 -7.23 -0.85 -12.91
CA MET A 205 -6.78 -0.82 -14.31
C MET A 205 -7.53 -1.81 -15.19
N VAL A 206 -8.02 -2.90 -14.60
CA VAL A 206 -8.92 -3.80 -15.31
C VAL A 206 -10.14 -3.01 -15.75
N GLU A 207 -10.78 -2.26 -14.87
CA GLU A 207 -12.01 -1.55 -15.24
C GLU A 207 -11.77 -0.23 -15.99
N ALA A 208 -10.51 0.16 -16.19
CA ALA A 208 -10.13 1.36 -16.92
C ALA A 208 -10.59 1.31 -18.38
N ARG A 209 -11.09 2.46 -18.83
CA ARG A 209 -11.36 2.75 -20.24
C ARG A 209 -10.45 3.88 -20.67
N VAL A 210 -9.55 3.59 -21.59
CA VAL A 210 -8.53 4.49 -22.12
C VAL A 210 -9.04 5.04 -23.46
N PRO A 211 -8.88 6.34 -23.77
CA PRO A 211 -9.27 6.87 -25.07
C PRO A 211 -8.48 6.24 -26.22
N SER A 212 -9.16 6.02 -27.34
CA SER A 212 -8.57 5.64 -28.62
C SER A 212 -8.97 6.62 -29.73
N ARG A 213 -8.33 6.49 -30.89
CA ARG A 213 -8.53 7.41 -32.03
C ARG A 213 -9.98 7.29 -32.54
N GLY A 214 -10.65 8.42 -32.74
CA GLY A 214 -12.05 8.46 -33.20
C GLY A 214 -13.11 8.51 -32.09
N GLY A 215 -12.73 8.79 -30.84
CA GLY A 215 -13.66 8.94 -29.72
C GLY A 215 -14.08 7.63 -29.05
N ALA A 216 -13.66 6.47 -29.59
CA ALA A 216 -13.84 5.17 -28.96
C ALA A 216 -12.95 5.02 -27.72
N THR A 217 -13.41 4.25 -26.73
CA THR A 217 -12.60 3.88 -25.57
C THR A 217 -12.14 2.43 -25.66
N THR A 218 -10.87 2.17 -25.40
CA THR A 218 -10.27 0.84 -25.35
C THR A 218 -9.97 0.42 -23.92
N ARG A 219 -9.82 -0.87 -23.71
CA ARG A 219 -9.42 -1.44 -22.43
C ARG A 219 -7.95 -1.78 -22.46
N ILE A 220 -7.30 -1.74 -21.29
CA ILE A 220 -5.93 -2.22 -21.14
C ILE A 220 -5.94 -3.76 -21.31
N PRO A 221 -5.14 -4.32 -22.24
CA PRO A 221 -4.96 -5.77 -22.38
C PRO A 221 -4.41 -6.40 -21.10
N ALA A 222 -4.84 -7.62 -20.76
CA ALA A 222 -4.40 -8.31 -19.55
C ALA A 222 -2.87 -8.46 -19.45
N PRO A 223 -2.13 -8.83 -20.52
CA PRO A 223 -0.67 -8.95 -20.42
C PRO A 223 0.04 -7.65 -20.04
N LEU A 224 -0.49 -6.49 -20.42
CA LEU A 224 0.09 -5.21 -20.01
C LEU A 224 -0.13 -4.93 -18.51
N ILE A 225 -1.27 -5.36 -17.96
CA ILE A 225 -1.53 -5.31 -16.50
C ILE A 225 -0.63 -6.29 -15.77
N TRP A 226 -0.40 -7.48 -16.33
CA TRP A 226 0.52 -8.47 -15.76
C TRP A 226 1.95 -7.95 -15.67
N LEU A 227 2.40 -7.15 -16.64
CA LEU A 227 3.72 -6.51 -16.57
C LEU A 227 3.84 -5.58 -15.36
N GLY A 228 2.83 -4.74 -15.11
CA GLY A 228 2.80 -3.91 -13.90
C GLY A 228 2.76 -4.75 -12.63
N ALA A 229 1.99 -5.85 -12.63
CA ALA A 229 1.91 -6.77 -11.50
C ALA A 229 3.25 -7.49 -11.25
N LEU A 230 3.99 -7.83 -12.31
CA LEU A 230 5.32 -8.42 -12.24
C LEU A 230 6.31 -7.47 -11.57
N VAL A 231 6.33 -6.18 -11.97
CA VAL A 231 7.17 -5.16 -11.31
C VAL A 231 6.89 -5.09 -9.80
N LEU A 232 5.61 -5.05 -9.40
CA LEU A 232 5.23 -5.06 -7.98
C LEU A 232 5.60 -6.37 -7.27
N THR A 233 5.45 -7.51 -7.95
CA THR A 233 5.77 -8.83 -7.40
C THR A 233 7.27 -8.94 -7.15
N CYS A 234 8.11 -8.56 -8.13
CA CYS A 234 9.56 -8.57 -7.99
C CYS A 234 10.03 -7.62 -6.87
N ALA A 235 9.52 -6.39 -6.83
CA ALA A 235 9.88 -5.45 -5.78
C ALA A 235 9.47 -5.94 -4.37
N ASN A 236 8.28 -6.53 -4.23
CA ASN A 236 7.87 -7.13 -2.96
C ASN A 236 8.69 -8.38 -2.60
N LEU A 237 9.09 -9.20 -3.58
CA LEU A 237 9.97 -10.33 -3.34
C LEU A 237 11.34 -9.87 -2.84
N ILE A 238 11.93 -8.85 -3.45
CA ILE A 238 13.19 -8.26 -2.98
C ILE A 238 13.03 -7.77 -1.53
N ALA A 239 11.93 -7.09 -1.21
CA ALA A 239 11.63 -6.64 0.15
C ALA A 239 11.54 -7.79 1.18
N THR A 240 11.20 -9.03 0.77
CA THR A 240 11.24 -10.19 1.68
C THR A 240 12.65 -10.49 2.19
N GLY A 241 13.67 -10.31 1.33
CA GLY A 241 15.07 -10.57 1.70
C GLY A 241 15.57 -9.65 2.81
N TYR A 242 14.97 -8.47 2.94
CA TYR A 242 15.28 -7.50 3.99
C TYR A 242 14.29 -7.54 5.17
N GLY A 243 13.24 -8.37 5.11
CA GLY A 243 12.11 -8.40 6.06
C GLY A 243 11.37 -7.07 6.16
N HIS A 244 11.16 -6.41 5.03
CA HIS A 244 10.50 -5.11 4.88
C HIS A 244 8.98 -5.24 4.84
N TYR A 245 8.38 -5.94 5.81
CA TYR A 245 6.96 -6.30 5.80
C TYR A 245 6.03 -5.07 5.76
N THR A 246 6.39 -4.02 6.49
CA THR A 246 5.69 -2.73 6.48
C THR A 246 5.75 -2.05 5.12
N PHE A 247 6.94 -2.06 4.51
CA PHE A 247 7.18 -1.45 3.22
C PHE A 247 6.44 -2.18 2.10
N GLN A 248 6.39 -3.52 2.13
CA GLN A 248 5.60 -4.29 1.18
C GLN A 248 4.13 -3.86 1.18
N TYR A 249 3.52 -3.76 2.36
CA TYR A 249 2.13 -3.32 2.49
C TYR A 249 1.96 -1.91 1.92
N THR A 250 2.87 -1.00 2.27
CA THR A 250 2.83 0.40 1.83
C THR A 250 2.94 0.53 0.30
N VAL A 251 3.85 -0.22 -0.34
CA VAL A 251 3.99 -0.28 -1.81
C VAL A 251 2.69 -0.70 -2.47
N LEU A 252 2.00 -1.71 -1.94
CA LEU A 252 0.75 -2.22 -2.50
C LEU A 252 -0.39 -1.21 -2.38
N ILE A 253 -0.53 -0.55 -1.23
CA ILE A 253 -1.55 0.50 -1.05
C ILE A 253 -1.22 1.73 -1.91
N ALA A 254 0.06 2.09 -2.05
CA ALA A 254 0.51 3.18 -2.94
C ALA A 254 0.22 2.87 -4.41
N ALA A 255 0.48 1.63 -4.84
CA ALA A 255 0.15 1.15 -6.17
C ALA A 255 -1.37 1.14 -6.42
N LEU A 256 -2.19 0.70 -5.46
CA LEU A 256 -3.65 0.75 -5.55
C LEU A 256 -4.18 2.18 -5.63
N TRP A 257 -3.62 3.08 -4.83
CA TRP A 257 -3.95 4.50 -4.86
C TRP A 257 -3.59 5.12 -6.22
N SER A 258 -2.36 4.93 -6.70
CA SER A 258 -1.93 5.40 -8.02
C SER A 258 -2.78 4.80 -9.15
N ALA A 259 -3.02 3.48 -9.14
CA ALA A 259 -3.83 2.79 -10.13
C ALA A 259 -5.27 3.33 -10.18
N THR A 260 -5.86 3.66 -9.03
CA THR A 260 -7.21 4.23 -8.93
C THR A 260 -7.30 5.61 -9.60
N PHE A 261 -6.31 6.46 -9.39
CA PHE A 261 -6.27 7.79 -10.02
C PHE A 261 -5.95 7.71 -11.51
N MET A 262 -4.93 6.92 -11.90
CA MET A 262 -4.50 6.72 -13.28
C MET A 262 -5.60 6.15 -14.17
N SER A 263 -6.33 5.15 -13.67
CA SER A 263 -7.49 4.54 -14.37
C SER A 263 -8.71 5.46 -14.47
N GLY A 264 -8.70 6.60 -13.78
CA GLY A 264 -9.87 7.47 -13.67
C GLY A 264 -11.02 6.83 -12.88
N TRP A 265 -10.79 5.74 -12.14
CA TRP A 265 -11.83 5.01 -11.44
C TRP A 265 -12.35 5.83 -10.24
N ALA A 266 -13.45 6.55 -10.47
CA ALA A 266 -14.10 7.40 -9.46
C ALA A 266 -15.42 6.80 -8.92
N ARG A 267 -15.74 5.55 -9.29
CA ARG A 267 -16.96 4.89 -8.82
C ARG A 267 -16.90 4.68 -7.32
N GLY A 268 -18.03 4.91 -6.67
CA GLY A 268 -18.21 4.62 -5.25
C GLY A 268 -17.21 5.25 -4.29
N HIS A 269 -16.77 6.47 -4.57
CA HIS A 269 -15.79 7.22 -3.77
C HIS A 269 -14.37 6.63 -3.84
N GLY A 270 -14.04 5.85 -4.88
CA GLY A 270 -12.76 5.15 -5.00
C GLY A 270 -11.52 5.99 -4.71
N ARG A 271 -11.46 7.23 -5.25
CA ARG A 271 -10.35 8.16 -4.99
C ARG A 271 -10.25 8.61 -3.54
N LEU A 272 -11.39 8.90 -2.89
CA LEU A 272 -11.42 9.25 -1.46
C LEU A 272 -10.95 8.05 -0.64
N LEU A 273 -11.54 6.87 -0.89
CA LEU A 273 -11.25 5.65 -0.15
C LEU A 273 -9.78 5.26 -0.25
N THR A 274 -9.18 5.25 -1.45
CA THR A 274 -7.76 4.95 -1.59
C THR A 274 -6.84 6.05 -1.06
N SER A 275 -7.25 7.32 -1.11
CA SER A 275 -6.53 8.40 -0.44
C SER A 275 -6.54 8.26 1.09
N LEU A 276 -7.65 7.81 1.69
CA LEU A 276 -7.70 7.53 3.12
C LEU A 276 -6.89 6.27 3.47
N SER A 277 -6.96 5.22 2.65
CA SER A 277 -6.14 4.01 2.81
C SER A 277 -4.65 4.31 2.76
N ILE A 278 -4.19 5.11 1.79
CA ILE A 278 -2.78 5.46 1.70
C ILE A 278 -2.38 6.32 2.90
N ALA A 279 -3.18 7.32 3.30
CA ALA A 279 -2.87 8.12 4.49
C ALA A 279 -2.72 7.24 5.74
N ALA A 280 -3.57 6.21 5.89
CA ALA A 280 -3.48 5.24 6.97
C ALA A 280 -2.27 4.28 6.84
N ALA A 281 -1.94 3.81 5.64
CA ALA A 281 -0.76 2.97 5.43
C ALA A 281 0.55 3.74 5.65
N MET A 282 0.53 5.04 5.41
CA MET A 282 1.69 5.93 5.57
C MET A 282 2.03 6.17 7.05
N THR A 283 1.16 5.83 8.01
CA THR A 283 1.53 5.90 9.44
C THR A 283 2.28 4.67 9.94
N VAL A 284 2.48 3.64 9.09
CA VAL A 284 3.24 2.44 9.50
C VAL A 284 4.75 2.68 9.36
N TRP A 285 5.19 3.68 8.60
CA TRP A 285 6.62 3.99 8.41
C TRP A 285 6.91 5.48 8.59
N PHE A 286 7.86 5.76 9.49
CA PHE A 286 8.20 7.05 10.08
C PHE A 286 8.32 8.29 9.13
N PRO A 287 8.92 8.20 7.92
CA PRO A 287 9.04 9.35 7.00
C PRO A 287 7.72 9.78 6.35
N LEU A 288 6.74 8.89 6.35
CA LEU A 288 5.57 8.98 5.49
C LEU A 288 4.41 9.75 6.13
N SER A 289 4.50 10.08 7.42
CA SER A 289 3.51 10.91 8.11
C SER A 289 3.34 12.29 7.45
N ALA A 290 4.42 12.87 6.88
CA ALA A 290 4.33 14.09 6.08
C ALA A 290 3.48 13.89 4.82
N LEU A 291 3.66 12.76 4.12
CA LEU A 291 2.83 12.40 2.97
C LEU A 291 1.37 12.18 3.38
N ALA A 292 1.11 11.54 4.53
CA ALA A 292 -0.24 11.39 5.07
C ALA A 292 -0.90 12.76 5.30
N VAL A 293 -0.20 13.73 5.90
CA VAL A 293 -0.68 15.10 6.09
C VAL A 293 -1.02 15.78 4.76
N ILE A 294 -0.15 15.67 3.76
CA ILE A 294 -0.39 16.27 2.44
C ILE A 294 -1.63 15.64 1.78
N VAL A 295 -1.76 14.32 1.83
CA VAL A 295 -2.92 13.61 1.27
C VAL A 295 -4.21 13.99 2.00
N LEU A 296 -4.23 13.97 3.34
CA LEU A 296 -5.40 14.34 4.13
C LEU A 296 -5.82 15.79 3.88
N SER A 297 -4.85 16.71 3.81
CA SER A 297 -5.09 18.13 3.52
C SER A 297 -5.63 18.32 2.11
N GLY A 298 -5.06 17.63 1.12
CA GLY A 298 -5.54 17.66 -0.27
C GLY A 298 -6.97 17.14 -0.40
N VAL A 299 -7.31 16.05 0.30
CA VAL A 299 -8.67 15.52 0.36
C VAL A 299 -9.62 16.50 1.05
N PHE A 300 -9.21 17.12 2.15
CA PHE A 300 -10.01 18.12 2.87
C PHE A 300 -10.34 19.32 1.98
N VAL A 301 -9.32 19.91 1.33
CA VAL A 301 -9.50 21.03 0.40
C VAL A 301 -10.45 20.63 -0.73
N TRP A 302 -10.30 19.43 -1.29
CA TRP A 302 -11.20 18.92 -2.32
C TRP A 302 -12.65 18.77 -1.80
N LEU A 303 -12.85 18.26 -0.59
CA LEU A 303 -14.17 18.11 0.03
C LEU A 303 -14.83 19.46 0.29
N VAL A 304 -14.10 20.42 0.86
CA VAL A 304 -14.59 21.79 1.12
C VAL A 304 -14.97 22.49 -0.18
N GLN A 305 -14.11 22.44 -1.20
CA GLN A 305 -14.42 23.01 -2.51
C GLN A 305 -15.65 22.35 -3.16
N ARG A 306 -15.78 21.03 -3.00
CA ARG A 306 -16.94 20.29 -3.52
C ARG A 306 -18.22 20.67 -2.77
N ILE A 307 -18.18 20.81 -1.44
CA ILE A 307 -19.30 21.29 -0.64
C ILE A 307 -19.67 22.72 -1.04
N GLY A 308 -18.69 23.61 -1.21
CA GLY A 308 -18.94 25.00 -1.66
C GLY A 308 -19.63 25.07 -3.03
N ARG A 309 -19.32 24.14 -3.94
CA ARG A 309 -19.93 24.08 -5.29
C ARG A 309 -21.27 23.34 -5.36
N THR A 310 -21.48 22.33 -4.52
CA THR A 310 -22.62 21.40 -4.62
C THR A 310 -23.56 21.42 -3.42
N GLY A 311 -23.24 22.21 -2.40
CA GLY A 311 -23.97 22.29 -1.14
C GLY A 311 -23.75 21.11 -0.19
N TRP A 312 -24.46 21.14 0.93
CA TRP A 312 -24.45 20.11 1.98
C TRP A 312 -25.34 18.92 1.61
N THR A 313 -24.95 18.18 0.58
CA THR A 313 -25.65 16.93 0.21
C THR A 313 -25.31 15.81 1.18
N ARG A 314 -26.22 14.85 1.37
CA ARG A 314 -25.98 13.64 2.21
C ARG A 314 -24.66 12.95 1.86
N LYS A 315 -24.33 12.88 0.57
CA LYS A 315 -23.07 12.29 0.09
C LYS A 315 -21.85 13.06 0.59
N ASN A 316 -21.87 14.39 0.49
CA ASN A 316 -20.75 15.22 0.95
C ASN A 316 -20.58 15.16 2.48
N ILE A 317 -21.69 15.08 3.22
CA ILE A 317 -21.67 14.91 4.69
C ILE A 317 -21.02 13.57 5.06
N LEU A 318 -21.38 12.48 4.38
CA LEU A 318 -20.77 11.17 4.61
C LEU A 318 -19.28 11.15 4.25
N ASP A 319 -18.91 11.73 3.10
CA ASP A 319 -17.51 11.84 2.68
C ASP A 319 -16.67 12.64 3.68
N LEU A 320 -17.21 13.76 4.20
CA LEU A 320 -16.57 14.58 5.22
C LEU A 320 -16.50 13.88 6.58
N GLY A 321 -17.57 13.23 7.02
CA GLY A 321 -17.60 12.46 8.26
C GLY A 321 -16.58 11.33 8.24
N LEU A 322 -16.46 10.61 7.11
CA LEU A 322 -15.46 9.58 6.94
C LEU A 322 -14.03 10.15 7.01
N TRP A 323 -13.78 11.27 6.33
CA TRP A 323 -12.50 11.96 6.42
C TRP A 323 -12.18 12.40 7.85
N LEU A 324 -13.16 12.95 8.58
CA LEU A 324 -12.99 13.39 9.97
C LEU A 324 -12.61 12.22 10.89
N VAL A 325 -13.30 11.08 10.77
CA VAL A 325 -13.00 9.89 11.57
C VAL A 325 -11.56 9.42 11.33
N VAL A 326 -11.14 9.33 10.07
CA VAL A 326 -9.78 8.91 9.73
C VAL A 326 -8.75 9.95 10.17
N ALA A 327 -8.98 11.24 9.93
CA ALA A 327 -8.06 12.29 10.34
C ALA A 327 -7.90 12.36 11.86
N PHE A 328 -8.99 12.17 12.62
CA PHE A 328 -8.95 12.08 14.07
C PHE A 328 -8.19 10.85 14.56
N ALA A 329 -8.47 9.67 13.98
CA ALA A 329 -7.77 8.43 14.33
C ALA A 329 -6.26 8.48 14.01
N LEU A 330 -5.87 9.21 12.96
CA LEU A 330 -4.48 9.40 12.55
C LEU A 330 -3.77 10.54 13.27
N TRP A 331 -4.49 11.34 14.07
CA TRP A 331 -3.91 12.52 14.73
C TRP A 331 -2.73 12.17 15.63
N GLU A 332 -2.90 11.18 16.51
CA GLU A 332 -1.86 10.77 17.45
C GLU A 332 -0.66 10.16 16.72
N PRO A 333 -0.82 9.20 15.78
CA PRO A 333 0.34 8.65 15.05
C PRO A 333 1.11 9.71 14.25
N ILE A 334 0.40 10.64 13.63
CA ILE A 334 1.01 11.77 12.92
C ILE A 334 1.76 12.67 13.90
N ARG A 335 1.12 13.04 15.02
CA ARG A 335 1.72 13.89 16.05
C ARG A 335 2.96 13.25 16.64
N SER A 336 2.90 11.97 17.02
CA SER A 336 4.03 11.22 17.57
C SER A 336 5.18 11.13 16.57
N SER A 337 4.87 10.92 15.28
CA SER A 337 5.90 10.89 14.24
C SER A 337 6.58 12.26 14.08
N LEU A 338 5.79 13.34 14.06
CA LEU A 338 6.30 14.70 13.91
C LEU A 338 7.08 15.17 15.14
N SER A 339 6.61 14.84 16.35
CA SER A 339 7.33 15.17 17.59
C SER A 339 8.66 14.44 17.65
N PHE A 340 8.75 13.19 17.21
CA PHE A 340 10.03 12.49 17.15
C PHE A 340 11.04 13.17 16.20
N VAL A 341 10.60 13.77 15.08
CA VAL A 341 11.48 14.56 14.19
C VAL A 341 11.94 15.86 14.85
N VAL A 342 11.09 16.51 15.63
CA VAL A 342 11.35 17.84 16.20
C VAL A 342 12.04 17.77 17.58
N ASP A 343 11.68 16.80 18.42
CA ASP A 343 12.19 16.62 19.79
C ASP A 343 13.57 15.93 19.81
N SER A 344 13.98 15.28 18.71
CA SER A 344 15.36 14.82 18.50
C SER A 344 16.32 15.96 18.12
N ALA A 345 15.81 17.18 17.87
CA ALA A 345 16.65 18.36 17.77
C ALA A 345 17.08 18.78 19.18
N PRO A 346 18.39 18.95 19.46
CA PRO A 346 18.83 19.41 20.76
C PRO A 346 18.14 20.73 21.08
N THR A 347 17.32 20.75 22.14
CA THR A 347 16.76 21.98 22.68
C THR A 347 17.94 22.87 23.06
N ALA A 348 18.22 23.88 22.25
CA ALA A 348 19.19 24.92 22.57
C ALA A 348 18.64 25.74 23.74
N SER A 349 18.85 25.24 24.96
CA SER A 349 18.71 26.03 26.19
C SER A 349 19.82 27.06 26.21
N GLY A 350 19.59 28.20 25.55
CA GLY A 350 20.37 29.42 25.72
C GLY A 350 20.87 30.06 24.44
N VAL A 351 20.06 30.90 23.79
CA VAL A 351 20.57 32.05 23.02
C VAL A 351 19.57 33.21 23.10
N LEU A 352 19.72 34.07 24.09
CA LEU A 352 19.24 35.45 24.05
C LEU A 352 20.19 36.23 23.12
N GLY A 353 19.90 36.24 21.81
CA GLY A 353 20.80 36.90 20.85
C GLY A 353 20.18 37.11 19.47
N GLY A 354 19.40 38.20 19.32
CA GLY A 354 19.06 38.83 18.03
C GLY A 354 18.22 38.02 17.03
N VAL A 355 17.33 38.69 16.31
CA VAL A 355 16.43 38.08 15.30
C VAL A 355 17.19 37.30 14.20
N ARG A 356 18.47 37.62 13.94
CA ARG A 356 19.35 36.85 13.04
C ARG A 356 20.00 35.62 13.70
N GLY A 357 20.24 35.63 15.00
CA GLY A 357 20.77 34.49 15.76
C GLY A 357 19.71 33.43 16.01
N VAL A 358 18.44 33.81 16.17
CA VAL A 358 17.32 32.87 16.30
C VAL A 358 17.10 32.07 15.02
N ALA A 359 17.19 32.69 13.83
CA ALA A 359 17.04 31.99 12.56
C ALA A 359 18.23 31.04 12.29
N ALA A 360 19.46 31.46 12.58
CA ALA A 360 20.64 30.61 12.44
C ALA A 360 20.66 29.47 13.48
N ALA A 361 20.25 29.74 14.72
CA ALA A 361 20.12 28.73 15.77
C ALA A 361 18.98 27.75 15.49
N LEU A 362 17.82 28.21 14.96
CA LEU A 362 16.76 27.31 14.49
C LEU A 362 17.25 26.45 13.32
N THR A 363 17.93 27.05 12.35
CA THR A 363 18.43 26.33 11.18
C THR A 363 19.47 25.29 11.59
N SER A 364 20.37 25.63 12.53
CA SER A 364 21.39 24.73 13.10
C SER A 364 20.78 23.64 13.97
N ALA A 365 19.76 23.93 14.77
CA ALA A 365 19.07 22.94 15.59
C ALA A 365 18.23 21.99 14.74
N VAL A 366 17.57 22.50 13.69
CA VAL A 366 16.82 21.70 12.72
C VAL A 366 17.76 20.84 11.86
N THR A 367 18.91 21.37 11.41
CA THR A 367 19.91 20.55 10.67
C THR A 367 20.54 19.48 11.56
N ALA A 368 20.93 19.81 12.79
CA ALA A 368 21.46 18.83 13.73
C ALA A 368 20.41 17.75 14.07
N GLY A 369 19.18 18.17 14.40
CA GLY A 369 18.08 17.25 14.71
C GLY A 369 17.66 16.37 13.53
N LEU A 370 17.71 16.88 12.29
CA LEU A 370 17.46 16.07 11.09
C LEU A 370 18.64 15.16 10.76
N GLY A 371 19.89 15.63 10.89
CA GLY A 371 21.09 14.84 10.65
C GLY A 371 21.22 13.65 11.60
N ASP A 372 20.86 13.83 12.87
CA ASP A 372 20.83 12.78 13.90
C ASP A 372 19.49 12.02 13.96
N SER A 373 18.49 12.43 13.16
CA SER A 373 17.20 11.74 13.15
C SER A 373 17.33 10.33 12.60
N THR A 374 16.56 9.39 13.13
CA THR A 374 16.45 8.03 12.57
C THR A 374 16.00 8.01 11.10
N LEU A 375 15.47 9.12 10.57
CA LEU A 375 15.14 9.23 9.14
C LEU A 375 16.39 9.13 8.24
N PHE A 376 17.50 9.77 8.63
CA PHE A 376 18.74 9.79 7.85
C PHE A 376 19.89 9.02 8.52
N ALA A 377 19.86 8.89 9.85
CA ALA A 377 20.83 8.13 10.63
C ALA A 377 20.50 6.63 10.77
N ALA A 378 19.29 6.18 10.37
CA ALA A 378 18.97 4.74 10.44
C ALA A 378 19.85 3.93 9.49
N SER A 379 20.44 2.87 10.04
CA SER A 379 21.14 1.83 9.29
C SER A 379 20.19 0.69 8.96
N GLY A 380 20.06 0.32 7.69
CA GLY A 380 19.28 -0.83 7.25
C GLY A 380 19.63 -1.23 5.82
N GLY A 381 19.38 -2.49 5.47
CA GLY A 381 19.46 -2.95 4.09
C GLY A 381 18.18 -2.59 3.34
N THR A 382 18.30 -1.96 2.18
CA THR A 382 17.22 -1.76 1.21
C THR A 382 17.79 -1.90 -0.19
N ASP A 383 16.96 -2.28 -1.14
CA ASP A 383 17.36 -2.17 -2.55
C ASP A 383 17.35 -0.70 -3.00
N THR A 384 18.14 -0.42 -4.04
CA THR A 384 18.37 0.91 -4.58
C THR A 384 17.67 1.07 -5.93
N THR A 385 17.28 2.30 -6.27
CA THR A 385 16.77 2.56 -7.62
C THR A 385 17.93 2.61 -8.61
N GLY A 386 18.19 1.48 -9.27
CA GLY A 386 19.17 1.43 -10.36
C GLY A 386 18.76 2.32 -11.55
N PRO A 387 19.72 2.70 -12.42
CA PRO A 387 19.44 3.55 -13.58
C PRO A 387 18.35 3.01 -14.51
N ILE A 388 18.31 1.70 -14.70
CA ILE A 388 17.31 1.04 -15.57
C ILE A 388 15.90 1.24 -15.03
N LEU A 389 15.68 0.97 -13.73
CA LEU A 389 14.37 1.16 -13.10
C LEU A 389 13.94 2.63 -13.09
N ALA A 390 14.88 3.55 -12.85
CA ALA A 390 14.62 4.99 -12.92
C ALA A 390 14.18 5.42 -14.33
N ILE A 391 14.94 5.03 -15.36
CA ILE A 391 14.61 5.32 -16.77
C ILE A 391 13.26 4.71 -17.13
N LEU A 392 13.02 3.46 -16.74
CA LEU A 392 11.75 2.77 -16.98
C LEU A 392 10.58 3.52 -16.35
N ALA A 393 10.69 3.95 -15.08
CA ALA A 393 9.66 4.72 -14.40
C ALA A 393 9.38 6.06 -15.10
N VAL A 394 10.42 6.79 -15.49
CA VAL A 394 10.30 8.08 -16.21
C VAL A 394 9.64 7.88 -17.58
N VAL A 395 10.15 6.95 -18.39
CA VAL A 395 9.62 6.66 -19.73
C VAL A 395 8.17 6.17 -19.64
N ALA A 396 7.85 5.31 -18.66
CA ALA A 396 6.49 4.87 -18.41
C ALA A 396 5.58 6.03 -18.04
N ALA A 397 5.99 6.93 -17.13
CA ALA A 397 5.20 8.09 -16.74
C ALA A 397 4.94 9.04 -17.92
N LEU A 398 5.97 9.33 -18.73
CA LEU A 398 5.85 10.14 -19.94
C LEU A 398 4.91 9.50 -20.97
N GLY A 399 5.08 8.19 -21.22
CA GLY A 399 4.23 7.43 -22.13
C GLY A 399 2.77 7.41 -21.69
N ALA A 400 2.53 7.16 -20.40
CA ALA A 400 1.18 7.21 -19.82
C ALA A 400 0.58 8.61 -19.94
N GLY A 401 1.36 9.67 -19.69
CA GLY A 401 0.93 11.06 -19.82
C GLY A 401 0.53 11.40 -21.26
N TYR A 402 1.30 10.91 -22.23
CA TYR A 402 0.98 11.08 -23.64
C TYR A 402 -0.30 10.33 -24.06
N VAL A 403 -0.51 9.10 -23.57
CA VAL A 403 -1.77 8.35 -23.82
C VAL A 403 -2.97 9.08 -23.22
N LEU A 404 -2.86 9.51 -21.97
CA LEU A 404 -3.98 10.09 -21.22
C LEU A 404 -4.28 11.53 -21.60
N SER A 405 -3.30 12.31 -22.09
CA SER A 405 -3.51 13.69 -22.55
C SER A 405 -4.35 13.81 -23.82
N ARG A 406 -4.37 12.75 -24.64
CA ARG A 406 -5.26 12.65 -25.82
C ARG A 406 -6.75 12.64 -25.45
N GLU A 407 -7.10 12.42 -24.18
CA GLU A 407 -8.47 12.46 -23.66
C GLU A 407 -9.04 13.89 -23.55
N THR A 408 -8.17 14.90 -23.43
CA THR A 408 -8.53 16.20 -22.87
C THR A 408 -8.31 17.36 -23.84
N THR A 409 -9.04 17.37 -24.96
CA THR A 409 -9.17 18.59 -25.78
C THR A 409 -10.05 19.67 -25.12
N SER A 410 -10.83 19.33 -24.07
CA SER A 410 -11.75 20.27 -23.41
C SER A 410 -11.43 20.62 -21.95
N ARG A 411 -10.73 19.76 -21.18
CA ARG A 411 -10.36 20.05 -19.76
C ARG A 411 -9.00 19.46 -19.35
N SER A 412 -7.93 20.21 -19.62
CA SER A 412 -6.56 19.87 -19.21
C SER A 412 -6.44 19.55 -17.70
N SER A 413 -7.27 20.16 -16.84
CA SER A 413 -7.25 19.94 -15.38
C SER A 413 -7.48 18.49 -14.93
N ILE A 414 -8.11 17.64 -15.75
CA ILE A 414 -8.43 16.25 -15.38
C ILE A 414 -7.16 15.38 -15.38
N ILE A 415 -6.17 15.66 -16.23
CA ILE A 415 -4.94 14.87 -16.28
C ILE A 415 -4.11 15.02 -15.01
N TYR A 416 -4.04 16.25 -14.47
CA TYR A 416 -3.33 16.53 -13.22
C TYR A 416 -3.91 15.74 -12.06
N VAL A 417 -5.24 15.58 -12.01
CA VAL A 417 -5.87 14.73 -11.00
C VAL A 417 -5.41 13.28 -11.16
N ARG A 418 -5.39 12.73 -12.39
CA ARG A 418 -4.96 11.34 -12.62
C ARG A 418 -3.51 11.09 -12.19
N PHE A 419 -2.64 12.06 -12.39
CA PHE A 419 -1.23 12.00 -12.02
C PHE A 419 -0.93 12.46 -10.59
N ALA A 420 -1.94 12.88 -9.80
CA ALA A 420 -1.70 13.41 -8.46
C ALA A 420 -0.88 12.46 -7.56
N PRO A 421 -1.14 11.13 -7.54
CA PRO A 421 -0.29 10.20 -6.79
C PRO A 421 1.15 10.15 -7.27
N VAL A 422 1.36 10.07 -8.60
CA VAL A 422 2.69 10.01 -9.21
C VAL A 422 3.48 11.28 -8.91
N ILE A 423 2.86 12.45 -9.10
CA ILE A 423 3.48 13.75 -8.84
C ILE A 423 3.86 13.85 -7.35
N LEU A 424 2.97 13.42 -6.45
CA LEU A 424 3.22 13.50 -5.02
C LEU A 424 4.34 12.55 -4.57
N LEU A 425 4.41 11.33 -5.11
CA LEU A 425 5.51 10.40 -4.86
C LEU A 425 6.84 10.96 -5.37
N VAL A 426 6.88 11.53 -6.58
CA VAL A 426 8.09 12.16 -7.12
C VAL A 426 8.51 13.36 -6.26
N PHE A 427 7.56 14.22 -5.90
CA PHE A 427 7.82 15.37 -5.05
C PHE A 427 8.42 14.94 -3.71
N MET A 428 7.81 13.96 -3.03
CA MET A 428 8.32 13.44 -1.78
C MET A 428 9.70 12.78 -1.92
N ALA A 429 9.95 12.03 -3.00
CA ALA A 429 11.25 11.40 -3.22
C ALA A 429 12.36 12.45 -3.38
N LEU A 430 12.09 13.50 -4.16
CA LEU A 430 13.00 14.62 -4.34
C LEU A 430 13.17 15.41 -3.04
N SER A 431 12.10 15.68 -2.31
CA SER A 431 12.16 16.40 -1.02
C SER A 431 12.98 15.63 0.01
N ILE A 432 12.71 14.33 0.20
CA ILE A 432 13.46 13.50 1.17
C ILE A 432 14.93 13.43 0.76
N THR A 433 15.23 13.18 -0.52
CA THR A 433 16.63 13.08 -1.00
C THR A 433 17.38 14.41 -0.87
N THR A 434 16.71 15.54 -1.15
CA THR A 434 17.32 16.87 -1.02
C THR A 434 17.55 17.22 0.45
N LEU A 435 16.57 16.95 1.32
CA LEU A 435 16.67 17.16 2.75
C LEU A 435 17.76 16.29 3.38
N ASP A 436 17.89 15.04 2.92
CA ASP A 436 18.94 14.11 3.33
C ASP A 436 20.32 14.67 3.01
N ALA A 437 20.56 15.01 1.74
CA ALA A 437 21.84 15.57 1.30
C ALA A 437 22.17 16.89 2.02
N TRP A 438 21.16 17.72 2.29
CA TRP A 438 21.33 18.98 3.00
C TRP A 438 21.61 18.80 4.49
N ALA A 439 20.91 17.88 5.17
CA ALA A 439 21.03 17.68 6.61
C ALA A 439 22.28 16.90 7.01
N THR A 440 22.70 15.93 6.19
CA THR A 440 23.82 15.04 6.53
C THR A 440 25.15 15.40 5.85
N GLY A 441 25.13 16.30 4.87
CA GLY A 441 26.31 16.67 4.09
C GLY A 441 26.79 15.60 3.11
N GLY A 442 26.10 14.46 3.01
CA GLY A 442 26.37 13.41 2.03
C GLY A 442 25.29 12.34 2.03
N GLY A 443 24.38 12.35 1.05
CA GLY A 443 23.37 11.30 0.83
C GLY A 443 23.48 10.70 -0.58
N PRO A 444 22.61 9.74 -0.97
CA PRO A 444 21.40 9.31 -0.26
C PRO A 444 21.63 8.21 0.79
N HIS A 445 21.02 8.37 1.96
CA HIS A 445 20.96 7.41 3.06
C HIS A 445 19.73 6.49 3.00
N TYR A 446 19.69 5.52 3.92
CA TYR A 446 18.70 4.45 3.97
C TYR A 446 17.25 4.89 3.69
N GLY A 447 16.75 5.92 4.40
CA GLY A 447 15.38 6.40 4.26
C GLY A 447 15.06 6.98 2.87
N SER A 448 15.99 7.76 2.30
CA SER A 448 15.83 8.36 0.97
C SER A 448 15.94 7.33 -0.14
N VAL A 449 16.86 6.36 -0.01
CA VAL A 449 17.01 5.23 -0.93
C VAL A 449 15.74 4.37 -0.95
N LYS A 450 15.24 3.95 0.22
CA LYS A 450 14.04 3.11 0.35
C LYS A 450 12.81 3.80 -0.24
N PHE A 451 12.62 5.09 0.03
CA PHE A 451 11.47 5.83 -0.50
C PHE A 451 11.57 6.01 -2.02
N THR A 452 12.75 6.33 -2.53
CA THR A 452 12.98 6.49 -3.98
C THR A 452 12.72 5.17 -4.72
N PHE A 453 13.14 4.04 -4.15
CA PHE A 453 12.83 2.70 -4.67
C PHE A 453 11.32 2.44 -4.72
N MET A 454 10.58 2.71 -3.63
CA MET A 454 9.12 2.62 -3.64
C MET A 454 8.49 3.49 -4.74
N ALA A 455 8.89 4.76 -4.83
CA ALA A 455 8.34 5.69 -5.80
C ALA A 455 8.56 5.19 -7.23
N ALA A 456 9.79 4.78 -7.58
CA ALA A 456 10.12 4.25 -8.90
C ALA A 456 9.31 2.99 -9.24
N VAL A 457 9.20 2.04 -8.31
CA VAL A 457 8.41 0.80 -8.48
C VAL A 457 6.94 1.11 -8.72
N VAL A 458 6.33 1.95 -7.87
CA VAL A 458 4.90 2.30 -7.99
C VAL A 458 4.62 3.02 -9.32
N ILE A 459 5.49 3.95 -9.71
CA ILE A 459 5.35 4.69 -10.97
C ILE A 459 5.50 3.75 -12.16
N ALA A 460 6.53 2.89 -12.18
CA ALA A 460 6.73 1.93 -13.25
C ALA A 460 5.52 0.98 -13.36
N ALA A 461 5.13 0.34 -12.25
CA ALA A 461 4.03 -0.61 -12.22
C ALA A 461 2.69 -0.02 -12.68
N THR A 462 2.41 1.23 -12.33
CA THR A 462 1.14 1.87 -12.65
C THR A 462 1.12 2.63 -13.97
N CYS A 463 2.26 3.08 -14.48
CA CYS A 463 2.32 3.81 -15.75
C CYS A 463 2.61 2.90 -16.96
N LEU A 464 3.38 1.81 -16.79
CA LEU A 464 3.71 0.88 -17.88
C LEU A 464 2.50 0.33 -18.64
N PRO A 465 1.41 -0.11 -17.96
CA PRO A 465 0.24 -0.63 -18.67
C PRO A 465 -0.40 0.40 -19.61
N PHE A 466 -0.30 1.69 -19.29
CA PHE A 466 -0.76 2.77 -20.17
C PHE A 466 0.27 3.09 -21.25
N ALA A 467 1.55 3.25 -20.89
CA ALA A 467 2.62 3.61 -21.81
C ALA A 467 2.71 2.64 -23.00
N LEU A 468 2.59 1.34 -22.75
CA LEU A 468 2.66 0.32 -23.79
C LEU A 468 1.45 0.31 -24.74
N LEU A 469 0.34 1.00 -24.43
CA LEU A 469 -0.73 1.21 -25.39
C LEU A 469 -0.31 2.10 -26.57
N LEU A 470 0.79 2.85 -26.43
CA LEU A 470 1.38 3.61 -27.53
C LEU A 470 1.91 2.72 -28.63
N LEU A 471 2.36 1.52 -28.28
CA LEU A 471 2.82 0.52 -29.24
C LEU A 471 1.60 0.00 -29.99
N ASP A 472 1.49 0.44 -31.24
CA ASP A 472 0.33 0.19 -32.10
C ASP A 472 -1.01 0.63 -31.48
N HIS A 473 -1.20 1.95 -31.40
CA HIS A 473 -2.41 2.59 -30.87
C HIS A 473 -3.70 2.25 -31.65
N LYS A 474 -3.59 1.79 -32.92
CA LYS A 474 -4.77 1.54 -33.78
C LYS A 474 -5.50 0.26 -33.40
N SER A 475 -4.80 -0.72 -32.86
CA SER A 475 -5.29 -2.08 -32.59
C SER A 475 -6.10 -2.22 -31.30
N GLY A 476 -6.62 -1.11 -30.77
CA GLY A 476 -7.55 -1.11 -29.65
C GLY A 476 -7.02 -1.80 -28.39
N SER A 477 -7.78 -2.77 -27.86
CA SER A 477 -7.44 -3.59 -26.69
C SER A 477 -6.74 -4.91 -27.01
N GLU A 478 -6.35 -5.13 -28.26
CA GLU A 478 -5.72 -6.38 -28.69
C GLU A 478 -4.21 -6.37 -28.41
N MET A 479 -3.63 -7.56 -28.23
CA MET A 479 -2.18 -7.69 -28.17
C MET A 479 -1.62 -7.81 -29.57
N THR A 480 -0.74 -6.88 -29.93
CA THR A 480 -0.09 -6.81 -31.24
C THR A 480 1.36 -7.26 -31.11
N PRO A 481 2.05 -7.63 -32.22
CA PRO A 481 3.47 -7.98 -32.18
C PRO A 481 4.33 -6.88 -31.51
N MET A 482 4.04 -5.60 -31.77
CA MET A 482 4.75 -4.47 -31.15
C MET A 482 4.53 -4.41 -29.64
N ARG A 483 3.30 -4.67 -29.15
CA ARG A 483 3.01 -4.71 -27.70
C ARG A 483 3.69 -5.91 -27.03
N TRP A 484 3.75 -7.06 -27.70
CA TRP A 484 4.50 -8.22 -27.21
C TRP A 484 6.00 -7.94 -27.14
N MET A 485 6.58 -7.32 -28.17
CA MET A 485 7.99 -6.91 -28.16
C MET A 485 8.28 -5.92 -27.03
N GLY A 486 7.41 -4.92 -26.83
CA GLY A 486 7.53 -3.98 -25.71
C GLY A 486 7.45 -4.69 -24.35
N LEU A 487 6.51 -5.62 -24.18
CA LEU A 487 6.37 -6.40 -22.96
C LEU A 487 7.62 -7.26 -22.68
N VAL A 488 8.11 -8.00 -23.68
CA VAL A 488 9.33 -8.81 -23.54
C VAL A 488 10.54 -7.94 -23.26
N GLY A 489 10.65 -6.79 -23.93
CA GLY A 489 11.74 -5.84 -23.70
C GLY A 489 11.79 -5.34 -22.24
N VAL A 490 10.64 -5.07 -21.62
CA VAL A 490 10.59 -4.67 -20.21
C VAL A 490 10.89 -5.84 -19.26
N ILE A 491 10.56 -7.09 -19.62
CA ILE A 491 10.88 -8.26 -18.78
C ILE A 491 12.38 -8.56 -18.78
N VAL A 492 13.06 -8.31 -19.91
CA VAL A 492 14.51 -8.57 -20.05
C VAL A 492 15.36 -7.51 -19.33
N LEU A 493 14.83 -6.28 -19.21
CA LEU A 493 15.45 -5.17 -18.47
C LEU A 493 15.18 -5.29 -16.97
#